data_AF-A0A523YFP5-F1
#
_entry.id   AF-A0A523YFP5-F1
#
_cell.length_a   1.000
_cell.length_b   1.000
_cell.length_c   1.000
_cell.angle_alpha   90.00
_cell.angle_beta   90.00
_cell.angle_gamma   90.00
#
_symmetry.space_group_name_H-M   'P 1'
#
loop_
_entity.id
_entity.type
_entity.pdbx_description
1 polymer ?
#
loop_
_entity_poly.entity_id
_entity_poly.type
_entity_poly.pdbx_seq_one_letter_code
_entity_poly.pdbx_strand_id
1 'polypeptide(L)'
;MNKRRLVSYSLRGLLLFLISAGVMALFWYHDLLYQYGLLALAVFGGLGIAVMISLLSWLTRSHRSVMRRSKNSIFFAPEDVTKVMYGTISSTAIPLDEVKPPPVGSYCAARVRGNRKTAFATLAVKNAQRKIAEDLDDSDLAKLGFRDLERFLDNPKNNGRAMSAEDGVHLVEFEVQEKRRL
;
A
#
# COMPACT_ATOMS: atom_id res chain seq x y z
N MET A 1 23.26 8.45 -1.44
CA MET A 1 22.82 7.48 -0.41
C MET A 1 21.50 7.95 0.19
N ASN A 2 20.42 7.15 0.07
CA ASN A 2 19.05 7.61 0.31
C ASN A 2 18.76 7.85 1.80
N LYS A 3 18.38 9.08 2.19
CA LYS A 3 18.12 9.47 3.60
C LYS A 3 17.14 8.52 4.33
N ARG A 4 16.16 7.97 3.61
CA ARG A 4 15.21 6.98 4.15
C ARG A 4 15.86 5.65 4.57
N ARG A 5 16.90 5.20 3.85
CA ARG A 5 17.65 3.98 4.21
C ARG A 5 18.48 4.22 5.47
N LEU A 6 19.15 5.37 5.57
CA LEU A 6 19.91 5.76 6.77
C LEU A 6 19.07 5.76 8.04
N VAL A 7 17.88 6.40 8.01
CA VAL A 7 16.94 6.40 9.14
C VAL A 7 16.52 4.98 9.52
N SER A 8 16.28 4.11 8.54
CA SER A 8 15.89 2.72 8.82
C SER A 8 17.00 1.89 9.45
N TYR A 9 18.26 2.11 9.06
CA TYR A 9 19.42 1.43 9.67
C TYR A 9 19.70 1.95 11.08
N SER A 10 19.61 3.27 11.30
CA SER A 10 19.79 3.86 12.62
C SER A 10 18.72 3.39 13.61
N LEU A 11 17.46 3.29 13.17
CA LEU A 11 16.38 2.81 14.02
C LEU A 11 16.55 1.32 14.39
N ARG A 12 16.99 0.49 13.45
CA ARG A 12 17.31 -0.92 13.71
C ARG A 12 18.50 -1.06 14.67
N GLY A 13 19.54 -0.25 14.48
CA GLY A 13 20.71 -0.23 15.36
C GLY A 13 20.36 0.19 16.79
N LEU A 14 19.56 1.24 16.95
CA LEU A 14 19.06 1.70 18.25
C LEU A 14 18.22 0.62 18.95
N LEU A 15 17.33 -0.06 18.21
CA LEU A 15 16.50 -1.12 18.76
C LEU A 15 17.35 -2.29 19.25
N LEU A 16 18.33 -2.74 18.44
CA LEU A 16 19.26 -3.81 18.81
C LEU A 16 20.12 -3.41 20.02
N PHE A 17 20.55 -2.15 20.09
CA PHE A 17 21.28 -1.63 21.24
C PHE A 17 20.43 -1.67 22.52
N LEU A 18 19.17 -1.24 22.46
CA LEU A 18 18.25 -1.29 23.60
C LEU A 18 17.96 -2.73 24.06
N ILE A 19 17.81 -3.67 23.11
CA ILE A 19 17.65 -5.09 23.42
C ILE A 19 18.92 -5.61 24.13
N SER A 20 20.10 -5.31 23.58
CA SER A 20 21.37 -5.73 24.17
C SER A 20 21.58 -5.14 25.57
N ALA A 21 21.29 -3.85 25.76
CA ALA A 21 21.36 -3.19 27.06
C ALA A 21 20.37 -3.80 28.07
N GLY A 22 19.16 -4.14 27.61
CA GLY A 22 18.16 -4.82 28.43
C GLY A 22 18.61 -6.21 28.89
N VAL A 23 19.19 -7.01 27.98
CA VAL A 23 19.77 -8.33 28.33
C VAL A 23 20.92 -8.18 29.31
N MET A 24 21.79 -7.19 29.11
CA MET A 24 22.92 -6.93 30.00
C MET A 24 22.47 -6.51 31.40
N ALA A 25 21.45 -5.65 31.49
CA ALA A 25 20.84 -5.27 32.76
C ALA A 25 20.19 -6.47 33.46
N LEU A 26 19.52 -7.35 32.72
CA LEU A 26 18.93 -8.58 33.25
C LEU A 26 20.00 -9.52 33.83
N PHE A 27 21.16 -9.60 33.17
CA PHE A 27 22.30 -10.40 33.63
C PHE A 27 22.97 -9.78 34.87
N TRP A 28 23.06 -8.46 34.93
CA TRP A 28 23.61 -7.75 36.10
C TRP A 28 22.74 -7.93 37.34
N TYR A 29 21.42 -7.99 37.17
CA TYR A 29 20.46 -8.21 38.25
C TYR A 29 20.11 -9.70 38.48
N HIS A 30 20.86 -10.63 37.88
CA HIS A 30 20.55 -12.07 38.00
C HIS A 30 20.67 -12.58 39.45
N ASP A 31 21.57 -12.00 40.25
CA ASP A 31 21.73 -12.35 41.67
C ASP A 31 20.49 -11.97 42.50
N LEU A 32 19.85 -10.82 42.21
CA LEU A 32 18.58 -10.45 42.83
C LEU A 32 17.45 -11.39 42.37
N LEU A 33 17.42 -11.79 41.10
CA LEU A 33 16.37 -12.66 40.56
C LEU A 33 16.37 -14.06 41.18
N TYR A 34 17.53 -14.60 41.52
CA TYR A 34 17.62 -15.86 42.27
C TYR A 34 17.11 -15.73 43.71
N GLN A 35 17.25 -14.54 44.32
CA GLN A 35 16.87 -14.29 45.72
C GLN A 35 15.36 -14.07 45.91
N TYR A 36 14.66 -13.46 44.93
CA TYR A 36 13.21 -13.20 44.99
C TYR A 36 12.32 -14.33 44.43
N GLY A 37 12.93 -15.44 43.98
CA GLY A 37 12.24 -16.66 43.53
C GLY A 37 11.53 -16.54 42.18
N LEU A 38 11.04 -17.69 41.68
CA LEU A 38 10.36 -17.90 40.38
C LEU A 38 9.28 -16.84 40.05
N LEU A 39 8.67 -16.25 41.07
CA LEU A 39 7.60 -15.26 40.95
C LEU A 39 8.11 -13.90 40.46
N ALA A 40 9.27 -13.45 40.91
CA ALA A 40 9.90 -12.23 40.40
C ALA A 40 10.35 -12.41 38.94
N LEU A 41 10.91 -13.58 38.61
CA LEU A 41 11.29 -13.93 37.24
C LEU A 41 10.07 -14.00 36.31
N ALA A 42 8.94 -14.55 36.78
CA ALA A 42 7.69 -14.57 36.03
C ALA A 42 7.09 -13.18 35.83
N VAL A 43 7.19 -12.29 36.82
CA VAL A 43 6.67 -10.91 36.73
C VAL A 43 7.55 -10.07 35.81
N PHE A 44 8.87 -10.05 36.00
CA PHE A 44 9.78 -9.26 35.14
C PHE A 44 9.94 -9.86 33.74
N GLY A 45 10.05 -11.19 33.64
CA GLY A 45 10.08 -11.91 32.37
C GLY A 45 8.75 -11.81 31.61
N GLY A 46 7.63 -11.98 32.30
CA GLY A 46 6.28 -11.84 31.73
C GLY A 46 5.99 -10.42 31.27
N LEU A 47 6.42 -9.40 32.03
CA LEU A 47 6.28 -8.00 31.65
C LEU A 47 7.20 -7.63 30.48
N GLY A 48 8.44 -8.16 30.44
CA GLY A 48 9.33 -8.03 29.29
C GLY A 48 8.74 -8.66 28.02
N ILE A 49 8.17 -9.86 28.12
CA ILE A 49 7.47 -10.52 27.01
C ILE A 49 6.23 -9.72 26.59
N ALA A 50 5.44 -9.20 27.54
CA ALA A 50 4.26 -8.39 27.24
C ALA A 50 4.60 -7.06 26.55
N VAL A 51 5.70 -6.41 26.97
CA VAL A 51 6.24 -5.22 26.31
C VAL A 51 6.75 -5.57 24.93
N MET A 52 7.48 -6.69 24.76
CA MET A 52 7.98 -7.13 23.46
C MET A 52 6.84 -7.47 22.49
N ILE A 53 5.81 -8.19 22.95
CA ILE A 53 4.60 -8.50 22.17
C ILE A 53 3.85 -7.21 21.83
N SER A 54 3.73 -6.26 22.77
CA SER A 54 3.11 -4.96 22.50
C SER A 54 3.90 -4.15 21.50
N LEU A 55 5.22 -4.14 21.58
CA LEU A 55 6.10 -3.44 20.64
C LEU A 55 6.02 -4.07 19.25
N LEU A 56 6.03 -5.41 19.18
CA LEU A 56 5.89 -6.17 17.94
C LEU A 56 4.49 -5.98 17.33
N SER A 57 3.45 -5.94 18.17
CA SER A 57 2.08 -5.62 17.78
C SER A 57 1.94 -4.17 17.30
N TRP A 58 2.68 -3.23 17.90
CA TRP A 58 2.71 -1.83 17.51
C TRP A 58 3.47 -1.63 16.19
N LEU A 59 4.59 -2.32 16.00
CA LEU A 59 5.37 -2.31 14.75
C LEU A 59 4.58 -2.94 13.59
N THR A 60 3.89 -4.05 13.83
CA THR A 60 3.01 -4.68 12.82
C THR A 60 1.73 -3.86 12.57
N ARG A 61 1.16 -3.24 13.61
CA ARG A 61 0.06 -2.27 13.45
C ARG A 61 0.49 -1.01 12.72
N SER A 62 1.72 -0.52 12.89
CA SER A 62 2.24 0.64 12.18
C SER A 62 2.24 0.40 10.66
N HIS A 63 2.58 -0.81 10.23
CA HIS A 63 2.45 -1.22 8.82
C HIS A 63 0.99 -1.25 8.33
N ARG A 64 0.03 -1.69 9.17
CA ARG A 64 -1.41 -1.65 8.86
C ARG A 64 -2.06 -0.25 9.00
N SER A 65 -1.51 0.63 9.84
CA SER A 65 -2.09 1.95 10.13
C SER A 65 -1.56 3.03 9.19
N VAL A 66 -0.43 2.82 8.52
CA VAL A 66 -0.02 3.61 7.34
C VAL A 66 -0.95 3.34 6.14
N MET A 67 -1.69 2.22 6.14
CA MET A 67 -2.89 1.98 5.33
C MET A 67 -4.09 2.82 5.81
N ARG A 68 -3.78 4.05 6.23
CA ARG A 68 -4.67 5.14 6.62
C ARG A 68 -5.61 5.40 5.46
N ARG A 69 -6.92 5.19 5.68
CA ARG A 69 -8.08 5.66 4.89
C ARG A 69 -7.62 6.46 3.67
N SER A 70 -7.42 5.79 2.53
CA SER A 70 -7.01 6.51 1.34
C SER A 70 -8.12 7.51 1.02
N LYS A 71 -7.80 8.82 1.08
CA LYS A 71 -8.72 9.85 0.60
C LYS A 71 -8.96 9.68 -0.91
N ASN A 72 -7.99 9.09 -1.59
CA ASN A 72 -8.04 8.85 -3.02
C ASN A 72 -8.69 7.49 -3.29
N SER A 73 -9.61 7.47 -4.25
CA SER A 73 -10.21 6.25 -4.76
C SER A 73 -10.18 6.24 -6.27
N ILE A 74 -9.86 5.09 -6.84
CA ILE A 74 -9.96 4.83 -8.26
C ILE A 74 -11.24 4.04 -8.49
N PHE A 75 -12.05 4.49 -9.44
CA PHE A 75 -13.32 3.85 -9.77
C PHE A 75 -13.15 2.98 -11.01
N PHE A 76 -13.50 1.70 -10.87
CA PHE A 76 -13.46 0.73 -11.95
C PHE A 76 -14.87 0.36 -12.38
N ALA A 77 -15.05 0.03 -13.66
CA ALA A 77 -16.29 -0.57 -14.12
C ALA A 77 -16.47 -1.95 -13.47
N PRO A 78 -17.71 -2.41 -13.23
CA PRO A 78 -17.99 -3.70 -12.59
C PRO A 78 -17.27 -4.88 -13.27
N GLU A 79 -17.16 -4.84 -14.59
CA GLU A 79 -16.53 -5.89 -15.41
C GLU A 79 -15.00 -5.96 -15.24
N ASP A 80 -14.37 -4.84 -14.88
CA ASP A 80 -12.91 -4.76 -14.72
C ASP A 80 -12.48 -5.13 -13.29
N VAL A 81 -13.42 -5.21 -12.34
CA VAL A 81 -13.15 -5.57 -10.94
C VAL A 81 -12.43 -6.91 -10.84
N THR A 82 -12.92 -7.92 -11.55
CA THR A 82 -12.31 -9.26 -11.54
C THR A 82 -10.92 -9.22 -12.16
N LYS A 83 -10.75 -8.53 -13.29
CA LYS A 83 -9.44 -8.39 -13.97
C LYS A 83 -8.41 -7.69 -13.09
N VAL A 84 -8.81 -6.64 -12.36
CA VAL A 84 -7.95 -5.95 -11.39
C VAL A 84 -7.61 -6.90 -10.23
N MET A 85 -8.60 -7.61 -9.68
CA MET A 85 -8.40 -8.53 -8.57
C MET A 85 -7.50 -9.72 -8.93
N TYR A 86 -7.53 -10.19 -10.18
CA TYR A 86 -6.63 -11.23 -10.69
C TYR A 86 -5.28 -10.68 -11.17
N GLY A 87 -5.08 -9.36 -11.18
CA GLY A 87 -3.84 -8.72 -11.62
C GLY A 87 -3.65 -8.69 -13.14
N THR A 88 -4.69 -9.00 -13.91
CA THR A 88 -4.68 -8.88 -15.38
C THR A 88 -4.62 -7.43 -15.83
N ILE A 89 -5.25 -6.53 -15.06
CA ILE A 89 -5.14 -5.08 -15.25
C ILE A 89 -4.27 -4.52 -14.12
N SER A 90 -3.23 -3.77 -14.51
CA SER A 90 -2.25 -3.17 -13.60
C SER A 90 -2.13 -1.67 -13.75
N SER A 91 -2.87 -1.07 -14.69
CA SER A 91 -2.89 0.38 -14.94
C SER A 91 -4.30 0.89 -15.13
N THR A 92 -4.49 2.19 -14.91
CA THR A 92 -5.74 2.90 -15.23
C THR A 92 -5.41 4.22 -15.92
N ALA A 93 -6.24 4.62 -16.88
CA ALA A 93 -6.17 5.91 -17.53
C ALA A 93 -7.22 6.83 -16.92
N ILE A 94 -6.80 7.98 -16.41
CA ILE A 94 -7.68 9.02 -15.86
C ILE A 94 -7.60 10.23 -16.80
N PRO A 95 -8.71 10.72 -17.38
CA PRO A 95 -8.69 11.94 -18.18
C PRO A 95 -8.13 13.11 -17.38
N LEU A 96 -7.33 13.97 -18.02
CA LEU A 96 -6.72 15.15 -17.38
C LEU A 96 -7.76 16.10 -16.75
N ASP A 97 -8.95 16.18 -17.34
CA ASP A 97 -9.98 17.16 -16.99
C ASP A 97 -10.81 16.79 -15.76
N GLU A 98 -10.80 15.53 -15.33
CA GLU A 98 -11.72 15.05 -14.30
C GLU A 98 -11.17 15.16 -12.88
N VAL A 99 -10.06 14.48 -12.61
CA VAL A 99 -9.55 14.31 -11.25
C VAL A 99 -8.03 14.22 -11.28
N LYS A 100 -7.38 14.90 -10.33
CA LYS A 100 -5.93 14.77 -10.13
C LYS A 100 -5.57 13.32 -9.82
N PRO A 101 -4.56 12.74 -10.48
CA PRO A 101 -4.15 11.38 -10.23
C PRO A 101 -3.61 11.26 -8.79
N PRO A 102 -3.79 10.10 -8.16
CA PRO A 102 -3.20 9.87 -6.85
C PRO A 102 -1.66 9.94 -6.91
N PRO A 103 -0.99 10.46 -5.87
CA PRO A 103 0.44 10.62 -5.88
C PRO A 103 1.16 9.26 -5.87
N VAL A 104 2.31 9.20 -6.54
CA VAL A 104 3.15 7.99 -6.58
C VAL A 104 3.59 7.60 -5.17
N GLY A 105 3.55 6.30 -4.86
CA GLY A 105 3.85 5.75 -3.54
C GLY A 105 2.71 5.86 -2.53
N SER A 106 1.55 6.39 -2.94
CA SER A 106 0.34 6.42 -2.11
C SER A 106 -0.49 5.15 -2.25
N TYR A 107 -1.32 4.89 -1.25
CA TYR A 107 -2.33 3.84 -1.30
C TYR A 107 -3.69 4.44 -1.67
N CYS A 108 -4.43 3.74 -2.52
CA CYS A 108 -5.75 4.14 -3.02
C CYS A 108 -6.76 3.01 -2.85
N ALA A 109 -8.02 3.37 -2.64
CA ALA A 109 -9.11 2.42 -2.56
C ALA A 109 -9.64 2.16 -3.97
N ALA A 110 -9.63 0.90 -4.41
CA ALA A 110 -10.34 0.50 -5.60
C ALA A 110 -11.82 0.32 -5.28
N ARG A 111 -12.68 1.06 -5.99
CA ARG A 111 -14.13 1.04 -5.81
C ARG A 111 -14.82 0.74 -7.13
N VAL A 112 -16.01 0.18 -7.03
CA VAL A 112 -16.85 -0.06 -8.21
C VAL A 112 -17.58 1.23 -8.56
N ARG A 113 -17.61 1.60 -9.84
CA ARG A 113 -18.40 2.74 -10.32
C ARG A 113 -19.89 2.51 -9.97
N GLY A 114 -20.53 3.53 -9.39
CA GLY A 114 -21.90 3.42 -8.85
C GLY A 114 -21.97 2.96 -7.39
N ASN A 115 -20.95 2.29 -6.84
CA ASN A 115 -20.89 1.93 -5.42
C ASN A 115 -19.71 2.61 -4.71
N ARG A 116 -19.97 3.80 -4.14
CA ARG A 116 -18.97 4.59 -3.43
C ARG A 116 -18.69 4.10 -2.00
N LYS A 117 -19.55 3.24 -1.44
CA LYS A 117 -19.48 2.84 -0.02
C LYS A 117 -18.46 1.73 0.22
N THR A 118 -18.33 0.79 -0.72
CA THR A 118 -17.52 -0.41 -0.53
C THR A 118 -16.30 -0.40 -1.46
N ALA A 119 -15.11 -0.52 -0.88
CA ALA A 119 -13.87 -0.74 -1.63
C ALA A 119 -13.60 -2.24 -1.74
N PHE A 120 -13.28 -2.71 -2.94
CA PHE A 120 -12.99 -4.12 -3.20
C PHE A 120 -11.50 -4.45 -3.07
N ALA A 121 -10.62 -3.45 -3.18
CA ALA A 121 -9.19 -3.64 -2.99
C ALA A 121 -8.50 -2.36 -2.51
N THR A 122 -7.30 -2.52 -1.96
CA THR A 122 -6.34 -1.44 -1.73
C THR A 122 -5.22 -1.56 -2.76
N LEU A 123 -4.97 -0.47 -3.49
CA LEU A 123 -3.96 -0.36 -4.54
C LEU A 123 -2.79 0.49 -4.06
N ALA A 124 -1.55 0.08 -4.32
CA ALA A 124 -0.38 0.93 -4.20
C ALA A 124 -0.06 1.55 -5.57
N VAL A 125 0.03 2.87 -5.64
CA VAL A 125 0.40 3.58 -6.86
C VAL A 125 1.91 3.48 -7.04
N LYS A 126 2.35 2.82 -8.12
CA LYS A 126 3.76 2.61 -8.45
C LYS A 126 4.33 3.72 -9.32
N ASN A 127 3.52 4.19 -10.26
CA ASN A 127 3.93 5.19 -11.24
C ASN A 127 2.69 5.99 -11.68
N ALA A 128 2.89 7.25 -12.04
CA ALA A 128 1.85 8.10 -12.58
C ALA A 128 2.49 9.03 -13.61
N GLN A 129 2.07 8.89 -14.86
CA GLN A 129 2.60 9.64 -15.99
C GLN A 129 1.47 10.36 -16.71
N ARG A 130 1.81 11.45 -17.40
CA ARG A 130 0.90 12.14 -18.31
C ARG A 130 1.32 11.77 -19.72
N LYS A 131 0.37 11.27 -20.51
CA LYS A 131 0.53 10.94 -21.93
C LYS A 131 -0.65 11.50 -22.72
N ILE A 132 -0.51 11.58 -24.03
CA ILE A 132 -1.66 11.74 -24.94
C ILE A 132 -2.21 10.34 -25.22
N ALA A 133 -3.51 10.20 -25.46
CA ALA A 133 -4.11 8.88 -25.70
C ALA A 133 -3.48 8.17 -26.93
N GLU A 134 -3.16 8.92 -27.99
CA GLU A 134 -2.46 8.40 -29.17
C GLU A 134 -1.03 7.89 -28.87
N ASP A 135 -0.36 8.44 -27.85
CA ASP A 135 1.01 8.05 -27.45
C ASP A 135 1.05 6.81 -26.54
N LEU A 136 -0.07 6.09 -26.42
CA LEU A 136 -0.15 4.83 -25.66
C LEU A 136 0.36 3.68 -26.51
N ASP A 137 1.54 3.18 -26.15
CA ASP A 137 2.12 1.98 -26.77
C ASP A 137 1.26 0.74 -26.46
N ASP A 138 1.39 -0.31 -27.26
CA ASP A 138 0.71 -1.61 -27.06
C ASP A 138 0.89 -2.18 -25.64
N SER A 139 2.07 -1.93 -25.05
CA SER A 139 2.36 -2.37 -23.68
C SER A 139 1.53 -1.64 -22.62
N ASP A 140 1.23 -0.36 -22.83
CA ASP A 140 0.40 0.42 -21.92
C ASP A 140 -1.08 0.05 -22.08
N LEU A 141 -1.52 -0.16 -23.33
CA LEU A 141 -2.86 -0.68 -23.64
C LEU A 141 -3.10 -2.05 -23.00
N ALA A 142 -2.12 -2.96 -23.09
CA ALA A 142 -2.19 -4.26 -22.45
C ALA A 142 -2.34 -4.17 -20.92
N LYS A 143 -1.59 -3.28 -20.26
CA LYS A 143 -1.71 -3.04 -18.81
C LYS A 143 -3.06 -2.46 -18.40
N LEU A 144 -3.68 -1.69 -19.29
CA LEU A 144 -5.05 -1.16 -19.14
C LEU A 144 -6.12 -2.23 -19.43
N GLY A 145 -5.75 -3.36 -20.03
CA GLY A 145 -6.64 -4.45 -20.38
C GLY A 145 -7.28 -4.32 -21.77
N PHE A 146 -6.72 -3.48 -22.64
CA PHE A 146 -7.12 -3.32 -24.04
C PHE A 146 -6.13 -4.00 -24.98
N ARG A 147 -6.62 -4.40 -26.16
CA ARG A 147 -5.79 -4.96 -27.22
C ARG A 147 -5.24 -3.88 -28.14
N ASP A 148 -6.09 -2.92 -28.49
CA ASP A 148 -5.83 -1.91 -29.51
C ASP A 148 -6.32 -0.53 -29.05
N LEU A 149 -5.73 0.54 -29.60
CA LEU A 149 -6.06 1.92 -29.27
C LEU A 149 -7.52 2.27 -29.60
N GLU A 150 -8.04 1.81 -30.74
CA GLU A 150 -9.45 2.04 -31.13
C GLU A 150 -10.42 1.55 -30.05
N ARG A 151 -10.17 0.34 -29.50
CA ARG A 151 -10.98 -0.20 -28.40
C ARG A 151 -10.85 0.57 -27.11
N PHE A 152 -9.72 1.25 -26.89
CA PHE A 152 -9.54 2.11 -25.74
C PHE A 152 -10.33 3.42 -25.91
N LEU A 153 -10.28 4.05 -27.08
CA LEU A 153 -10.96 5.31 -27.39
C LEU A 153 -12.49 5.16 -27.45
N ASP A 154 -12.96 4.08 -28.08
CA ASP A 154 -14.40 3.76 -28.22
C ASP A 154 -15.00 3.21 -26.91
N ASN A 155 -14.22 3.06 -25.85
CA ASN A 155 -14.73 2.52 -24.61
C ASN A 155 -15.49 3.60 -23.81
N PRO A 156 -16.83 3.52 -23.68
CA PRO A 156 -17.61 4.45 -22.86
C PRO A 156 -17.25 4.35 -21.36
N LYS A 157 -16.42 3.36 -20.96
CA LYS A 157 -15.99 3.13 -19.59
C LYS A 157 -14.83 4.01 -19.15
N ASN A 158 -14.24 4.83 -20.02
CA ASN A 158 -13.29 5.89 -19.66
C ASN A 158 -14.02 7.07 -18.99
N ASN A 159 -14.52 6.80 -17.78
CA ASN A 159 -15.28 7.72 -16.93
C ASN A 159 -16.58 8.31 -17.52
N GLY A 160 -17.11 7.70 -18.59
CA GLY A 160 -18.41 8.06 -19.16
C GLY A 160 -18.32 9.05 -20.33
N ARG A 161 -17.11 9.30 -20.85
CA ARG A 161 -16.85 10.15 -22.02
C ARG A 161 -16.11 9.34 -23.08
N ALA A 162 -16.50 9.49 -24.33
CA ALA A 162 -15.69 9.02 -25.46
C ALA A 162 -14.40 9.82 -25.48
N MET A 163 -13.25 9.14 -25.45
CA MET A 163 -11.94 9.82 -25.49
C MET A 163 -11.53 10.03 -26.94
N SER A 164 -11.05 11.22 -27.25
CA SER A 164 -10.37 11.49 -28.51
C SER A 164 -8.91 11.02 -28.43
N ALA A 165 -8.31 10.71 -29.58
CA ALA A 165 -6.89 10.37 -29.67
C ALA A 165 -5.98 11.50 -29.13
N GLU A 166 -6.42 12.75 -29.30
CA GLU A 166 -5.70 13.95 -28.85
C GLU A 166 -5.91 14.26 -27.35
N ASP A 167 -6.83 13.54 -26.68
CA ASP A 167 -7.10 13.80 -25.27
C ASP A 167 -5.92 13.33 -24.41
N GLY A 168 -5.47 14.19 -23.50
CA GLY A 168 -4.42 13.83 -22.58
C GLY A 168 -4.94 13.03 -21.37
N VAL A 169 -4.14 12.05 -20.96
CA VAL A 169 -4.48 11.06 -19.94
C VAL A 169 -3.40 10.97 -18.88
N HIS A 170 -3.82 10.75 -17.64
CA HIS A 170 -2.97 10.29 -16.57
C HIS A 170 -2.96 8.77 -16.55
N LEU A 171 -1.85 8.17 -16.99
CA LEU A 171 -1.60 6.74 -16.87
C LEU A 171 -1.07 6.46 -15.46
N VAL A 172 -1.87 5.77 -14.65
CA VAL A 172 -1.54 5.42 -13.27
C VAL A 172 -1.33 3.92 -13.17
N GLU A 173 -0.08 3.52 -12.95
CA GLU A 173 0.28 2.12 -12.70
C GLU A 173 0.13 1.81 -11.20
N PHE A 174 -0.48 0.68 -10.91
CA PHE A 174 -0.76 0.27 -9.54
C PHE A 174 -0.54 -1.22 -9.32
N GLU A 175 -0.43 -1.59 -8.04
CA GLU A 175 -0.34 -2.96 -7.59
C GLU A 175 -1.38 -3.23 -6.50
N VAL A 176 -2.05 -4.38 -6.60
CA VAL A 176 -3.02 -4.80 -5.59
C VAL A 176 -2.29 -5.28 -4.34
N GLN A 177 -2.49 -4.57 -3.24
CA GLN A 177 -1.84 -4.86 -1.94
C GLN A 177 -2.75 -5.69 -1.03
N GLU A 178 -4.04 -5.36 -1.02
CA GLU A 178 -5.03 -6.03 -0.17
C GLU A 178 -6.30 -6.25 -0.99
N LYS A 179 -6.74 -7.51 -1.06
CA LYS A 179 -8.02 -7.90 -1.67
C LYS A 179 -9.07 -7.97 -0.57
N ARG A 180 -10.19 -7.27 -0.73
CA ARG A 180 -11.34 -7.39 0.15
C ARG A 180 -12.37 -8.28 -0.50
N ARG A 181 -12.96 -9.20 0.26
CA ARG A 181 -14.15 -9.93 -0.20
C ARG A 181 -15.29 -8.92 -0.27
N LEU A 182 -15.84 -8.74 -1.47
CA LEU A 182 -17.05 -7.96 -1.72
C LEU A 182 -18.27 -8.69 -1.16
#